data_AF-A0A354YVV0-F1
#
_entry.id   AF-A0A354YVV0-F1
#
_cell.length_a   1.000
_cell.length_b   1.000
_cell.length_c   1.000
_cell.angle_alpha   90.00
_cell.angle_beta   90.00
_cell.angle_gamma   90.00
#
_symmetry.space_group_name_H-M   'P 1'
#
loop_
_entity.id
_entity.type
_entity.pdbx_description
1 polymer ?
#
loop_
_entity_poly.entity_id
_entity_poly.type
_entity_poly.pdbx_seq_one_letter_code
_entity_poly.pdbx_strand_id
1 'polypeptide(L)'
;CRTEHMFMAAERLPIVQQMILAENLEDRKEALSQLLPFQRDDFYGILKAMAPQPVTIRLLDPPLHEFLPHPETLLLEIAEMKHQQVKGKELLEKEELLKKIHSLSEANPMLGHRGCRLGLTYPEIYRMQARAIFEAMVQLQKEGIGCFTEVEIPLVMDMAELFL
;
A
#
# COMPACT_ATOMS: atom_id res chain seq x y z
N CYS A 1 9.32 4.34 11.65
CA CYS A 1 9.30 3.36 10.54
C CYS A 1 8.23 3.79 9.53
N ARG A 2 8.58 3.98 8.26
CA ARG A 2 7.68 4.38 7.17
C ARG A 2 7.31 3.16 6.33
N THR A 3 6.02 2.84 6.24
CA THR A 3 5.55 1.58 5.63
C THR A 3 5.48 1.65 4.11
N GLU A 4 5.40 2.85 3.53
CA GLU A 4 5.39 3.10 2.09
C GLU A 4 6.60 2.47 1.36
N HIS A 5 7.78 2.48 1.96
CA HIS A 5 8.97 1.86 1.37
C HIS A 5 8.89 0.33 1.30
N MET A 6 8.12 -0.29 2.19
CA MET A 6 7.90 -1.74 2.17
C MET A 6 7.05 -2.17 0.97
N PHE A 7 6.26 -1.26 0.40
CA PHE A 7 5.40 -1.53 -0.75
C PHE A 7 6.12 -1.32 -2.10
N MET A 8 7.21 -0.55 -2.12
CA MET A 8 7.93 -0.19 -3.36
C MET A 8 8.92 -1.26 -3.85
N ALA A 9 9.09 -2.37 -3.12
CA ALA A 9 9.93 -3.47 -3.58
C ALA A 9 9.36 -4.10 -4.88
N ALA A 10 10.24 -4.43 -5.83
CA ALA A 10 9.85 -4.86 -7.18
C ALA A 10 8.90 -6.07 -7.21
N GLU A 11 9.04 -7.00 -6.26
CA GLU A 11 8.18 -8.19 -6.14
C GLU A 11 6.78 -7.87 -5.59
N ARG A 12 6.61 -6.74 -4.90
CA ARG A 12 5.38 -6.36 -4.18
C ARG A 12 4.57 -5.33 -4.96
N LEU A 13 5.25 -4.50 -5.74
CA LEU A 13 4.63 -3.44 -6.53
C LEU A 13 3.48 -3.94 -7.42
N PRO A 14 3.57 -5.10 -8.12
CA PRO A 14 2.44 -5.62 -8.90
C PRO A 14 1.21 -5.94 -8.04
N ILE A 15 1.42 -6.44 -6.82
CA ILE A 15 0.35 -6.79 -5.88
C ILE A 15 -0.30 -5.51 -5.34
N VAL A 16 0.50 -4.47 -5.05
CA VAL A 16 0.00 -3.13 -4.67
C VAL A 16 -0.83 -2.53 -5.81
N GLN A 17 -0.38 -2.66 -7.06
CA GLN A 17 -1.13 -2.19 -8.22
C GLN A 17 -2.46 -2.94 -8.37
N GLN A 18 -2.47 -4.27 -8.16
CA GLN A 18 -3.70 -5.07 -8.14
C GLN A 18 -4.67 -4.56 -7.06
N MET A 19 -4.18 -4.28 -5.85
CA MET A 19 -4.98 -3.71 -4.77
C MET A 19 -5.59 -2.34 -5.15
N ILE A 20 -4.84 -1.49 -5.85
CA ILE A 20 -5.30 -0.15 -6.28
C ILE A 20 -6.35 -0.25 -7.39
N LEU A 21 -6.18 -1.20 -8.30
CA LEU A 21 -7.08 -1.42 -9.43
C LEU A 21 -8.37 -2.14 -9.03
N ALA A 22 -8.39 -2.85 -7.90
CA ALA A 22 -9.55 -3.59 -7.42
C ALA A 22 -10.82 -2.72 -7.36
N GLU A 23 -11.88 -3.18 -8.03
CA GLU A 23 -13.17 -2.48 -8.11
C GLU A 23 -14.09 -2.78 -6.94
N ASN A 24 -13.88 -3.91 -6.27
CA ASN A 24 -14.66 -4.34 -5.12
C ASN A 24 -13.77 -4.70 -3.92
N LEU A 25 -14.41 -4.83 -2.75
CA LEU A 25 -13.73 -5.10 -1.48
C LEU A 25 -13.04 -6.47 -1.46
N GLU A 26 -13.63 -7.48 -2.08
CA GLU A 26 -13.12 -8.86 -2.02
C GLU A 26 -11.83 -8.99 -2.81
N ASP A 27 -11.78 -8.45 -4.04
CA ASP A 27 -10.56 -8.40 -4.86
C ASP A 27 -9.43 -7.62 -4.16
N ARG A 28 -9.78 -6.53 -3.47
CA ARG A 28 -8.81 -5.74 -2.71
C ARG A 28 -8.27 -6.53 -1.52
N LYS A 29 -9.12 -7.24 -0.78
CA LYS A 29 -8.70 -8.11 0.33
C LYS A 29 -7.81 -9.25 -0.15
N GLU A 30 -8.09 -9.81 -1.33
CA GLU A 30 -7.25 -10.84 -1.93
C GLU A 30 -5.84 -10.31 -2.19
N ALA A 31 -5.70 -9.16 -2.83
CA ALA A 31 -4.40 -8.52 -3.04
C ALA A 31 -3.70 -8.18 -1.70
N LEU A 32 -4.45 -7.66 -0.71
CA LEU A 32 -3.93 -7.38 0.63
C LEU A 32 -3.46 -8.66 1.36
N SER A 33 -4.12 -9.80 1.15
CA SER A 33 -3.71 -11.07 1.75
C SER A 33 -2.37 -11.56 1.23
N GLN A 34 -2.04 -11.25 -0.03
CA GLN A 34 -0.74 -11.52 -0.62
C GLN A 34 0.34 -10.57 -0.09
N LEU A 35 -0.01 -9.32 0.25
CA LEU A 35 0.91 -8.34 0.86
C LEU A 35 1.19 -8.60 2.35
N LEU A 36 0.24 -9.20 3.07
CA LEU A 36 0.34 -9.49 4.50
C LEU A 36 1.64 -10.20 4.92
N PRO A 37 2.05 -11.34 4.31
CA PRO A 37 3.27 -12.03 4.72
C PRO A 37 4.51 -11.15 4.55
N PHE A 38 4.61 -10.38 3.46
CA PHE A 38 5.74 -9.47 3.23
C PHE A 38 5.85 -8.41 4.32
N GLN A 39 4.74 -7.74 4.67
CA GLN A 39 4.76 -6.76 5.74
C GLN A 39 5.08 -7.37 7.10
N ARG A 40 4.50 -8.54 7.40
CA ARG A 40 4.76 -9.23 8.66
C ARG A 40 6.24 -9.54 8.81
N ASP A 41 6.86 -10.06 7.75
CA ASP A 41 8.27 -10.47 7.79
C ASP A 41 9.20 -9.25 7.90
N ASP A 42 8.87 -8.15 7.22
CA ASP A 42 9.58 -6.87 7.38
C ASP A 42 9.47 -6.32 8.81
N PHE A 43 8.27 -6.30 9.38
CA PHE A 43 8.07 -5.84 10.76
C PHE A 43 8.76 -6.75 11.76
N TYR A 44 8.72 -8.07 11.54
CA TYR A 44 9.46 -9.03 12.37
C TYR A 44 10.96 -8.69 12.36
N GLY A 45 11.54 -8.47 11.17
CA GLY A 45 12.95 -8.10 11.04
C GLY A 45 13.29 -6.80 11.76
N ILE A 46 12.49 -5.75 11.56
CA ILE A 46 12.70 -4.43 12.18
C ILE A 46 12.55 -4.51 13.70
N LEU A 47 11.47 -5.10 14.19
CA LEU A 47 11.19 -5.21 15.63
C LEU A 47 12.24 -6.07 16.34
N LYS A 48 12.69 -7.16 15.70
CA LYS A 48 13.77 -8.00 16.24
C LYS A 48 15.08 -7.25 16.36
N ALA A 49 15.44 -6.48 15.32
CA ALA A 49 16.68 -5.71 15.31
C ALA A 49 16.68 -4.57 16.34
N MET A 50 15.50 -4.01 16.64
CA MET A 50 15.35 -2.88 17.56
C MET A 50 15.13 -3.29 19.01
N ALA A 51 14.74 -4.54 19.28
CA ALA A 51 14.45 -5.00 20.63
C ALA A 51 15.64 -4.75 21.60
N PRO A 52 15.38 -4.21 22.81
CA PRO A 52 14.08 -3.94 23.43
C PRO A 52 13.56 -2.50 23.24
N GLN A 53 14.10 -1.72 22.31
CA GLN A 53 13.70 -0.31 22.12
C GLN A 53 12.32 -0.20 21.46
N PRO A 54 11.56 0.88 21.76
CA PRO A 54 10.29 1.14 21.11
C PRO A 54 10.48 1.47 19.63
N VAL A 55 9.56 0.99 18.80
CA VAL A 55 9.49 1.29 17.37
C VAL A 55 8.14 1.90 17.04
N THR A 56 8.13 3.16 16.63
CA THR A 56 6.93 3.82 16.09
C THR A 56 6.79 3.50 14.60
N ILE A 57 5.66 2.90 14.24
CA ILE A 57 5.31 2.48 12.88
C ILE A 57 4.19 3.38 12.38
N ARG A 58 4.50 4.15 11.34
CA ARG A 58 3.53 5.01 10.66
C ARG A 58 2.83 4.22 9.56
N LEU A 59 1.50 4.19 9.61
CA LEU A 59 0.68 3.54 8.59
C LEU A 59 0.82 4.24 7.22
N LEU A 60 0.24 3.63 6.19
CA LEU A 60 0.38 4.11 4.82
C LEU A 60 -0.07 5.57 4.70
N ASP A 61 0.87 6.40 4.24
CA ASP A 61 0.74 7.86 4.11
C ASP A 61 0.59 8.35 2.65
N PRO A 62 1.36 7.87 1.65
CA PRO A 62 1.29 8.45 0.31
C PRO A 62 -0.03 8.15 -0.41
N PRO A 63 -0.47 9.02 -1.33
CA PRO A 63 -1.59 8.75 -2.21
C PRO A 63 -1.30 7.57 -3.14
N LEU A 64 -2.35 6.85 -3.52
CA LEU A 64 -2.22 5.58 -4.27
C LEU A 64 -1.56 5.73 -5.63
N HIS A 65 -1.66 6.90 -6.29
CA HIS A 65 -1.06 7.13 -7.60
C HIS A 65 0.48 7.09 -7.55
N GLU A 66 1.13 7.26 -6.39
CA GLU A 66 2.59 7.13 -6.26
C GLU A 66 3.09 5.69 -6.49
N PHE A 67 2.21 4.69 -6.43
CA PHE A 67 2.55 3.28 -6.70
C PHE A 67 2.24 2.85 -8.14
N LEU A 68 1.70 3.75 -8.95
CA LEU A 68 1.33 3.47 -10.34
C LEU A 68 2.42 3.97 -11.31
N PRO A 69 2.56 3.36 -12.50
CA PRO A 69 3.46 3.87 -13.52
C PRO A 69 3.14 5.31 -13.91
N HIS A 70 4.15 6.05 -14.35
CA HIS A 70 3.93 7.42 -14.82
C HIS A 70 3.02 7.42 -16.06
N PRO A 71 1.96 8.26 -16.11
CA PRO A 71 0.98 8.22 -17.19
C PRO A 71 1.60 8.47 -18.56
N GLU A 72 2.63 9.32 -18.65
CA GLU A 72 3.36 9.57 -19.92
C GLU A 72 4.08 8.31 -20.43
N THR A 73 4.75 7.57 -19.54
CA THR A 73 5.41 6.31 -19.91
C THR A 73 4.40 5.28 -20.38
N LEU A 74 3.28 5.15 -19.66
CA LEU A 74 2.23 4.20 -20.01
C LEU A 74 1.54 4.58 -21.34
N LEU A 75 1.35 5.88 -21.61
CA LEU A 75 0.83 6.39 -22.88
C LEU A 75 1.73 6.03 -24.06
N LEU A 76 3.05 6.19 -23.90
CA LEU A 76 4.02 5.80 -24.93
C LEU A 76 3.98 4.30 -25.19
N GLU A 77 3.97 3.48 -24.14
CA GLU A 77 3.85 2.03 -24.26
C GLU A 77 2.57 1.60 -25.00
N ILE A 78 1.42 2.19 -24.65
CA ILE A 78 0.15 1.92 -25.33
C ILE A 78 0.22 2.33 -26.81
N ALA A 79 0.82 3.48 -27.12
CA ALA A 79 0.96 3.95 -28.50
C ALA A 79 1.86 3.03 -29.33
N GLU A 80 2.98 2.57 -28.77
CA GLU A 80 3.89 1.60 -29.40
C GLU A 80 3.20 0.25 -29.64
N MET A 81 2.49 -0.28 -28.64
CA MET A 81 1.73 -1.54 -28.78
C MET A 81 0.68 -1.44 -29.88
N LYS A 82 -0.05 -0.31 -29.96
CA LYS A 82 -1.01 -0.05 -31.03
C LYS A 82 -0.33 0.03 -32.40
N HIS A 83 0.84 0.68 -32.48
CA HIS A 83 1.61 0.78 -33.72
C HIS A 83 2.09 -0.60 -34.20
N GLN A 84 2.55 -1.44 -33.28
CA GLN A 84 2.95 -2.83 -33.54
C GLN A 84 1.76 -3.77 -33.80
N GLN A 85 0.53 -3.25 -33.82
CA GLN A 85 -0.71 -4.01 -33.95
C GLN A 85 -0.88 -5.12 -32.90
N VAL A 86 -0.30 -4.94 -31.72
CA VAL A 86 -0.55 -5.80 -30.56
C VAL A 86 -2.03 -5.66 -30.20
N LYS A 87 -2.75 -6.78 -30.22
CA LYS A 87 -4.16 -6.86 -29.85
C LYS A 87 -4.32 -7.91 -28.76
N GLY A 88 -5.31 -7.71 -27.91
CA GLY A 88 -5.69 -8.67 -26.89
C GLY A 88 -5.71 -8.07 -25.50
N LYS A 89 -5.69 -8.96 -24.50
CA LYS A 89 -5.90 -8.64 -23.09
C LYS A 89 -4.89 -7.63 -22.54
N GLU A 90 -3.63 -7.75 -22.93
CA GLU A 90 -2.55 -6.90 -22.41
C GLU A 90 -2.73 -5.41 -22.77
N LEU A 91 -3.14 -5.10 -24.01
CA LEU A 91 -3.40 -3.72 -24.41
C LEU A 91 -4.59 -3.15 -23.63
N LEU A 92 -5.65 -3.95 -23.43
CA LEU A 92 -6.82 -3.53 -22.66
C LEU A 92 -6.47 -3.25 -21.20
N GLU A 93 -5.69 -4.12 -20.57
CA GLU A 93 -5.21 -3.96 -19.18
C GLU A 93 -4.41 -2.65 -19.03
N LYS A 94 -3.52 -2.32 -19.98
CA LYS A 94 -2.78 -1.04 -19.95
C LYS A 94 -3.68 0.18 -20.15
N GLU A 95 -4.66 0.10 -21.04
CA GLU A 95 -5.65 1.18 -21.24
C GLU A 95 -6.53 1.41 -20.00
N GLU A 96 -6.95 0.34 -19.32
CA GLU A 96 -7.69 0.40 -18.07
C GLU A 96 -6.84 0.98 -16.93
N LEU A 97 -5.58 0.55 -16.83
CA LEU A 97 -4.62 1.12 -15.90
C LEU A 97 -4.46 2.64 -16.12
N LEU A 98 -4.32 3.07 -17.37
CA LEU A 98 -4.20 4.50 -17.70
C LEU A 98 -5.46 5.29 -17.29
N LYS A 99 -6.65 4.74 -17.55
CA LYS A 99 -7.91 5.35 -17.08
C LYS A 99 -7.94 5.47 -15.56
N LYS A 100 -7.48 4.45 -14.84
CA LYS A 100 -7.42 4.48 -13.37
C LYS A 100 -6.43 5.53 -12.88
N ILE A 101 -5.23 5.61 -13.47
CA ILE A 101 -4.23 6.63 -13.13
C ILE A 101 -4.83 8.03 -13.27
N HIS A 102 -5.52 8.31 -14.38
CA HIS A 102 -6.18 9.60 -14.57
C HIS A 102 -7.30 9.84 -13.54
N SER A 103 -8.06 8.82 -13.15
CA SER A 103 -9.09 8.95 -12.11
C SER A 103 -8.54 9.22 -10.72
N LEU A 104 -7.31 8.77 -10.45
CA LEU A 104 -6.60 8.97 -9.18
C LEU A 104 -5.65 10.18 -9.20
N SER A 105 -5.60 10.90 -10.33
CA SER A 105 -4.78 12.09 -10.49
C SER A 105 -5.38 13.24 -9.71
N GLU A 106 -4.53 13.90 -8.93
CA GLU A 106 -4.92 15.02 -8.08
C GLU A 106 -4.13 16.26 -8.46
N ALA A 107 -4.77 17.42 -8.45
CA ALA A 107 -4.09 18.68 -8.75
C ALA A 107 -2.97 18.98 -7.73
N ASN A 108 -3.15 18.60 -6.46
CA ASN A 108 -2.18 18.77 -5.38
C ASN A 108 -2.11 17.51 -4.49
N PRO A 109 -1.29 16.51 -4.85
CA PRO A 109 -1.16 15.24 -4.12
C PRO A 109 -0.83 15.39 -2.63
N MET A 110 -0.06 16.43 -2.27
CA MET A 110 0.29 16.72 -0.86
C MET A 110 -0.92 17.02 0.03
N LEU A 111 -2.02 17.51 -0.56
CA LEU A 111 -3.27 17.85 0.15
C LEU A 111 -4.42 16.90 -0.19
N GLY A 112 -4.14 15.85 -0.97
CA GLY A 112 -5.15 14.97 -1.55
C GLY A 112 -5.59 13.80 -0.68
N HIS A 113 -5.97 12.72 -1.34
CA HIS A 113 -6.52 11.50 -0.76
C HIS A 113 -5.41 10.55 -0.32
N ARG A 114 -4.91 10.81 0.89
CA ARG A 114 -3.72 10.17 1.47
C ARG A 114 -3.85 10.06 2.99
N GLY A 115 -2.92 9.37 3.64
CA GLY A 115 -2.90 9.19 5.10
C GLY A 115 -4.21 8.65 5.68
N CYS A 116 -4.66 9.19 6.83
CA CYS A 116 -5.88 8.75 7.51
C CYS A 116 -7.12 8.74 6.60
N ARG A 117 -7.23 9.68 5.66
CA ARG A 117 -8.35 9.79 4.71
C ARG A 117 -8.46 8.55 3.84
N LEU A 118 -7.31 8.01 3.42
CA LEU A 118 -7.22 6.75 2.68
C LEU A 118 -7.60 5.57 3.58
N GLY A 119 -7.15 5.58 4.84
CA GLY A 119 -7.55 4.57 5.83
C GLY A 119 -9.04 4.57 6.14
N LEU A 120 -9.72 5.71 6.04
CA LEU A 120 -11.17 5.82 6.23
C LEU A 120 -11.97 5.28 5.04
N THR A 121 -11.51 5.56 3.82
CA THR A 121 -12.19 5.08 2.60
C THR A 121 -11.90 3.61 2.29
N TYR A 122 -10.70 3.13 2.64
CA TYR A 122 -10.23 1.77 2.42
C TYR A 122 -9.67 1.15 3.73
N PRO A 123 -10.52 0.90 4.74
CA PRO A 123 -10.10 0.48 6.07
C PRO A 123 -9.37 -0.87 6.10
N GLU A 124 -9.64 -1.74 5.13
CA GLU A 124 -8.92 -3.00 4.95
C GLU A 124 -7.41 -2.83 4.77
N ILE A 125 -6.93 -1.70 4.21
CA ILE A 125 -5.49 -1.42 4.08
C ILE A 125 -4.87 -1.30 5.48
N TYR A 126 -5.41 -0.43 6.33
CA TYR A 126 -4.91 -0.22 7.69
C TYR A 126 -5.10 -1.47 8.57
N ARG A 127 -6.20 -2.21 8.39
CA ARG A 127 -6.41 -3.50 9.07
C ARG A 127 -5.34 -4.52 8.70
N MET A 128 -4.95 -4.60 7.43
CA MET A 128 -3.87 -5.49 6.99
C MET A 128 -2.54 -5.10 7.63
N GLN A 129 -2.18 -3.81 7.64
CA GLN A 129 -0.95 -3.32 8.27
C GLN A 129 -0.93 -3.58 9.77
N ALA A 130 -2.02 -3.26 10.49
CA ALA A 130 -2.13 -3.54 11.91
C ALA A 130 -2.00 -5.03 12.21
N ARG A 131 -2.65 -5.88 11.40
CA ARG A 131 -2.51 -7.33 11.51
C ARG A 131 -1.06 -7.79 11.32
N ALA A 132 -0.37 -7.29 10.29
CA ALA A 132 1.03 -7.61 10.04
C ALA A 132 1.93 -7.23 11.22
N ILE A 133 1.74 -6.04 11.79
CA ILE A 133 2.47 -5.56 12.97
C ILE A 133 2.27 -6.51 14.15
N PHE A 134 1.02 -6.80 14.52
CA PHE A 134 0.73 -7.63 15.69
C PHE A 134 1.10 -9.11 15.50
N GLU A 135 0.97 -9.66 14.27
CA GLU A 135 1.46 -11.02 13.98
C GLU A 135 2.98 -11.12 14.18
N ALA A 136 3.73 -10.11 13.73
CA ALA A 136 5.19 -10.03 13.94
C ALA A 136 5.56 -9.95 15.42
N MET A 137 4.86 -9.10 16.19
CA MET A 137 5.06 -8.98 17.64
C MET A 137 4.80 -10.30 18.37
N VAL A 138 3.69 -10.98 18.05
CA VAL A 138 3.34 -12.28 18.66
C VAL A 138 4.39 -13.34 18.34
N GLN A 139 4.96 -13.33 17.12
CA GLN A 139 6.04 -14.24 16.75
C GLN A 139 7.29 -13.98 17.60
N LEU A 140 7.72 -12.73 17.75
CA LEU A 140 8.87 -12.36 18.60
C LEU A 140 8.64 -12.72 20.07
N GLN A 141 7.43 -12.50 20.57
CA GLN A 141 7.07 -12.86 21.94
C GLN A 141 7.19 -14.37 22.18
N LYS A 142 6.80 -15.21 21.21
CA LYS A 142 6.98 -16.67 21.29
C LYS A 142 8.44 -17.09 21.30
N GLU A 143 9.32 -16.28 20.69
CA GLU A 143 10.78 -16.46 20.74
C GLU A 143 11.42 -15.91 22.03
N GLY A 144 10.62 -15.33 22.95
CA GLY A 144 11.11 -14.71 24.18
C GLY A 144 11.73 -13.32 23.96
N ILE A 145 11.53 -12.70 22.80
CA ILE A 145 12.03 -11.37 22.46
C ILE A 145 10.94 -10.34 22.80
N GLY A 146 11.21 -9.49 23.79
CA GLY A 146 10.33 -8.37 24.13
C GLY A 146 10.49 -7.23 23.13
N CYS A 147 9.41 -6.86 22.46
CA CYS A 147 9.36 -5.70 21.57
C CYS A 147 8.26 -4.72 22.01
N PHE A 148 8.50 -3.42 21.80
CA PHE A 148 7.53 -2.36 22.06
C PHE A 148 7.22 -1.64 20.75
N THR A 149 5.95 -1.52 20.42
CA THR A 149 5.51 -0.94 19.15
C THR A 149 4.42 0.09 19.38
N GLU A 150 4.56 1.22 18.72
CA GLU A 150 3.57 2.29 18.68
C GLU A 150 3.04 2.41 17.25
N VAL A 151 1.72 2.51 17.08
CA VAL A 151 1.11 2.66 15.76
C VAL A 151 0.69 4.11 15.57
N GLU A 152 1.27 4.76 14.56
CA GLU A 152 1.02 6.16 14.22
C GLU A 152 0.11 6.25 12.99
N ILE A 153 -1.02 6.96 13.12
CA ILE A 153 -1.94 7.26 12.02
C ILE A 153 -1.55 8.63 11.43
N PRO A 154 -1.15 8.70 10.14
CA PRO A 154 -0.69 9.95 9.53
C PRO A 154 -1.85 10.90 9.17
N LEU A 155 -1.57 12.21 9.19
CA LEU A 155 -2.42 13.28 8.66
C LEU A 155 -3.81 13.47 9.28
N VAL A 156 -3.98 13.04 10.53
CA VAL A 156 -5.19 13.32 11.33
C VAL A 156 -5.32 14.83 11.57
N MET A 157 -6.50 15.39 11.32
CA MET A 157 -6.82 16.79 11.59
C MET A 157 -8.01 16.95 12.55
N ASP A 158 -8.92 15.98 12.59
CA ASP A 158 -10.05 15.94 13.51
C ASP A 158 -10.05 14.67 14.38
N MET A 159 -10.59 14.78 15.60
CA MET A 159 -10.71 13.63 16.51
C MET A 159 -11.55 12.51 15.92
N ALA A 160 -12.61 12.83 15.18
CA ALA A 160 -13.45 11.83 14.52
C ALA A 160 -12.67 10.99 13.49
N GLU A 161 -11.64 11.55 12.85
CA GLU A 161 -10.80 10.80 11.91
C GLU A 161 -9.92 9.76 12.60
N LEU A 162 -9.64 9.93 13.91
CA LEU A 162 -8.80 9.03 14.70
C LEU A 162 -9.59 7.88 15.36
N PHE A 163 -10.85 8.12 15.74
CA PHE A 163 -11.64 7.17 16.54
C PHE A 163 -12.53 6.21 15.73
N LEU A 164 -12.61 6.36 14.40
CA LEU A 164 -13.41 5.52 13.49
C LEU A 164 -12.67 4.25 13.06
#